data_AF-A0A9D5B556-F1
#
_entry.id   AF-A0A9D5B556-F1
#
_cell.length_a   1.000
_cell.length_b   1.000
_cell.length_c   1.000
_cell.angle_alpha   90.00
_cell.angle_beta   90.00
_cell.angle_gamma   90.00
#
_symmetry.space_group_name_H-M   'P 1'
#
loop_
_entity.id
_entity.type
_entity.pdbx_description
1 polymer ?
#
loop_
_entity_poly.entity_id
_entity_poly.type
_entity_poly.pdbx_seq_one_letter_code
_entity_poly.pdbx_strand_id
1 'polypeptide(L)'
;MIMPRSKLRLDKEVEDAGNWIPNWSGDTLWQVEHTHTKNSFIVDTSKKTCTCNFWELLGIPCRHAVGALGFRNQSPGNFVDDYYSKDTYDKCYCYNRKPKKITTSQGQTQTTIQEQTQPNEA
;
A
#
# COMPACT_ATOMS: atom_id res chain seq x y z
N MET A 1 3.79 -0.83 11.50
CA MET A 1 4.43 0.23 10.70
C MET A 1 4.37 -0.17 9.23
N ILE A 2 3.73 0.66 8.39
CA ILE A 2 3.59 0.44 6.95
C ILE A 2 4.85 0.96 6.25
N MET A 3 5.34 0.24 5.23
CA MET A 3 6.50 0.68 4.44
C MET A 3 6.25 2.01 3.70
N PRO A 4 7.30 2.83 3.47
CA PRO A 4 7.15 4.18 2.92
C PRO A 4 6.42 4.26 1.58
N ARG A 5 6.68 3.33 0.65
CA ARG A 5 6.03 3.34 -0.68
C ARG A 5 4.54 3.01 -0.62
N SER A 6 4.18 1.99 0.16
CA SER A 6 2.77 1.60 0.34
C SER A 6 1.99 2.68 1.09
N LYS A 7 2.63 3.33 2.07
CA LYS A 7 2.06 4.48 2.77
C LYS A 7 1.79 5.65 1.81
N LEU A 8 2.77 6.01 0.98
CA LEU A 8 2.58 7.09 -0.02
C LEU A 8 1.40 6.80 -0.95
N ARG A 9 1.22 5.53 -1.35
CA ARG A 9 0.07 5.15 -2.17
C ARG A 9 -1.24 5.33 -1.41
N LEU A 10 -1.31 4.86 -0.16
CA LEU A 10 -2.49 5.00 0.67
C LEU A 10 -2.86 6.48 0.86
N ASP A 11 -1.89 7.33 1.16
CA ASP A 11 -2.10 8.77 1.38
C ASP A 11 -2.74 9.42 0.13
N LYS A 12 -2.30 9.04 -1.07
CA LYS A 12 -2.94 9.49 -2.33
C LYS A 12 -4.39 9.03 -2.46
N GLU A 13 -4.69 7.78 -2.11
CA GLU A 13 -6.07 7.28 -2.16
C GLU A 13 -6.96 7.99 -1.11
N VAL A 14 -6.39 8.47 0.00
CA VAL A 14 -7.08 9.31 0.99
C VAL A 14 -7.40 10.70 0.43
N GLU A 15 -6.48 11.31 -0.30
CA GLU A 15 -6.72 12.60 -0.98
C GLU A 15 -7.83 12.48 -2.02
N ASP A 16 -7.80 11.42 -2.84
CA ASP A 16 -8.79 11.18 -3.90
C ASP A 16 -10.16 10.72 -3.35
N ALA A 17 -10.25 10.32 -2.08
CA ALA A 17 -11.49 9.83 -1.46
C ALA A 17 -12.54 10.92 -1.22
N GLY A 18 -12.16 12.21 -1.23
CA GLY A 18 -13.04 13.31 -0.86
C GLY A 18 -14.33 13.46 -1.70
N ASN A 19 -14.33 12.95 -2.94
CA ASN A 19 -15.49 13.00 -3.83
C ASN A 19 -16.39 11.76 -3.77
N TRP A 20 -16.11 10.82 -2.87
CA TRP A 20 -16.80 9.54 -2.78
C TRP A 20 -17.67 9.50 -1.53
N ILE A 21 -18.98 9.55 -1.73
CA ILE A 21 -19.97 9.55 -0.66
C ILE A 21 -20.45 8.11 -0.43
N PRO A 22 -20.21 7.54 0.77
CA PRO A 22 -20.75 6.24 1.12
C PRO A 22 -22.24 6.35 1.44
N ASN A 23 -23.05 5.65 0.67
CA ASN A 23 -24.43 5.31 0.94
C ASN A 23 -24.48 3.98 1.72
N TRP A 24 -25.26 3.97 2.81
CA TRP A 24 -25.38 2.83 3.70
C TRP A 24 -26.07 1.64 3.04
N SER A 25 -25.47 0.44 3.13
CA SER A 25 -26.03 -0.80 2.55
C SER A 25 -25.80 -2.03 3.46
N GLY A 26 -25.88 -1.86 4.78
CA GLY A 26 -25.70 -2.91 5.80
C GLY A 26 -24.57 -2.62 6.79
N ASP A 27 -24.13 -3.65 7.53
CA ASP A 27 -23.14 -3.48 8.61
C ASP A 27 -21.70 -3.35 8.07
N THR A 28 -21.36 -4.12 7.03
CA THR A 28 -20.01 -4.15 6.44
C THR A 28 -19.97 -3.78 4.96
N LEU A 29 -21.14 -3.74 4.31
CA LEU A 29 -21.33 -3.44 2.90
C LEU A 29 -21.75 -2.00 2.70
N TRP A 30 -21.04 -1.33 1.80
CA TRP A 30 -21.22 0.08 1.50
C TRP A 30 -21.35 0.27 0.00
N GLN A 31 -22.35 1.05 -0.41
CA GLN A 31 -22.44 1.54 -1.78
C GLN A 31 -21.84 2.93 -1.81
N VAL A 32 -20.76 3.14 -2.55
CA VAL A 32 -20.08 4.44 -2.60
C VAL A 32 -20.35 5.09 -3.94
N GLU A 33 -20.87 6.30 -3.94
CA GLU A 33 -21.22 7.05 -5.13
C GLU A 33 -20.34 8.29 -5.27
N HIS A 34 -20.03 8.66 -6.51
CA HIS A 34 -19.26 9.87 -6.77
C HIS A 34 -20.16 11.12 -6.77
N THR A 35 -19.70 12.22 -6.17
CA THR A 35 -20.47 13.48 -6.05
C THR A 35 -20.95 14.05 -7.39
N HIS A 36 -20.10 13.98 -8.42
CA HIS A 36 -20.36 14.60 -9.73
C HIS A 36 -20.68 13.61 -10.85
N THR A 37 -20.47 12.31 -10.63
CA THR A 37 -20.65 11.29 -11.67
C THR A 37 -21.59 10.22 -11.15
N LYS A 38 -22.45 9.65 -11.99
CA LYS A 38 -23.36 8.56 -11.59
C LYS A 38 -22.65 7.20 -11.40
N ASN A 39 -21.36 7.24 -11.09
CA ASN A 39 -20.55 6.04 -10.88
C ASN A 39 -20.74 5.61 -9.43
N SER A 40 -21.06 4.34 -9.25
CA SER A 40 -21.15 3.73 -7.92
C SER A 40 -20.33 2.45 -7.85
N PHE A 41 -19.77 2.21 -6.67
CA PHE A 41 -18.97 1.03 -6.35
C PHE A 41 -19.50 0.39 -5.08
N ILE A 42 -19.36 -0.92 -4.97
CA ILE A 42 -19.70 -1.65 -3.74
C ILE A 42 -18.39 -1.96 -3.04
N VAL A 43 -18.32 -1.66 -1.75
CA VAL A 43 -17.19 -1.92 -0.87
C VAL A 43 -17.65 -2.87 0.24
N ASP A 44 -16.93 -3.97 0.42
CA ASP A 44 -17.07 -4.83 1.59
C ASP A 44 -15.86 -4.62 2.51
N THR A 45 -16.10 -3.93 3.63
CA THR A 45 -15.06 -3.62 4.61
C THR A 45 -14.61 -4.85 5.40
N SER A 46 -15.45 -5.89 5.52
CA SER A 46 -15.11 -7.12 6.23
C SER A 46 -14.22 -8.02 5.37
N LYS A 47 -14.55 -8.13 4.08
CA LYS A 47 -13.77 -8.95 3.14
C LYS A 47 -12.60 -8.19 2.53
N LYS A 48 -12.47 -6.88 2.79
CA LYS A 48 -11.47 -6.00 2.19
C LYS A 48 -11.56 -5.99 0.65
N THR A 49 -12.77 -5.96 0.12
CA THR A 49 -13.02 -6.01 -1.33
C THR A 49 -13.74 -4.75 -1.82
N CYS A 50 -13.58 -4.46 -3.11
CA CYS A 50 -14.28 -3.37 -3.77
C CYS A 50 -14.53 -3.75 -5.23
N THR A 51 -15.66 -3.37 -5.81
CA THR A 51 -15.96 -3.64 -7.23
C THR A 51 -14.99 -2.98 -8.22
N CYS A 52 -14.09 -2.10 -7.76
CA CYS A 52 -12.97 -1.63 -8.58
C CYS A 52 -11.77 -2.61 -8.60
N ASN A 53 -11.83 -3.72 -7.87
CA ASN A 53 -10.83 -4.79 -7.69
C ASN A 53 -9.45 -4.33 -7.18
N PHE A 54 -9.26 -3.04 -6.93
CA PHE A 54 -7.98 -2.47 -6.54
C PHE A 54 -7.50 -3.00 -5.18
N TRP A 55 -8.41 -3.10 -4.21
CA TRP A 55 -8.07 -3.55 -2.87
C TRP A 55 -7.69 -5.04 -2.85
N GLU A 56 -8.40 -5.88 -3.61
CA GLU A 56 -8.08 -7.30 -3.75
C GLU A 56 -6.73 -7.54 -4.43
N LEU A 57 -6.41 -6.73 -5.45
CA LEU A 57 -5.18 -6.89 -6.22
C LEU A 57 -3.94 -6.38 -5.50
N LEU A 58 -4.07 -5.28 -4.75
CA LEU A 58 -2.92 -4.58 -4.17
C LEU A 58 -2.87 -4.68 -2.65
N GLY A 59 -3.88 -5.23 -1.97
CA GLY A 59 -3.93 -5.26 -0.51
C GLY A 59 -3.95 -3.87 0.16
N ILE A 60 -4.15 -2.80 -0.61
CA ILE A 60 -4.22 -1.42 -0.12
C ILE A 60 -5.65 -0.92 -0.39
N PRO A 61 -6.33 -0.33 0.62
CA PRO A 61 -7.65 0.26 0.43
C PRO A 61 -7.65 1.27 -0.71
N CYS A 62 -8.62 1.14 -1.63
CA CYS A 62 -8.84 2.11 -2.70
C CYS A 62 -9.56 3.35 -2.17
N ARG A 63 -9.57 4.45 -2.93
CA ARG A 63 -10.33 5.67 -2.56
C ARG A 63 -11.80 5.44 -2.18
N HIS A 64 -12.48 4.48 -2.80
CA HIS A 64 -13.87 4.13 -2.45
C HIS A 64 -13.94 3.52 -1.04
N ALA A 65 -13.03 2.58 -0.76
CA ALA A 65 -12.93 1.95 0.55
C ALA A 65 -12.51 2.95 1.62
N VAL A 66 -11.59 3.86 1.31
CA VAL A 66 -11.21 4.94 2.22
C VAL A 66 -12.40 5.84 2.56
N GLY A 67 -13.23 6.20 1.59
CA GLY A 67 -14.47 6.95 1.84
C GLY A 67 -15.42 6.22 2.81
N ALA A 68 -15.64 4.92 2.58
CA ALA A 68 -16.47 4.09 3.46
C ALA A 68 -15.88 3.94 4.89
N LEU A 69 -14.57 3.75 5.00
CA LEU A 69 -13.86 3.65 6.29
C LEU A 69 -13.88 4.98 7.05
N GLY A 70 -13.74 6.09 6.34
CA GLY A 70 -13.83 7.44 6.90
C GLY A 70 -15.19 7.70 7.57
N PHE A 71 -16.29 7.23 6.95
CA PHE A 71 -17.62 7.34 7.54
C PHE A 71 -17.77 6.55 8.85
N ARG A 72 -17.06 5.42 8.99
CA ARG A 72 -16.99 4.63 10.24
C ARG A 72 -15.94 5.14 11.24
N ASN A 73 -15.29 6.27 10.96
CA ASN A 73 -14.18 6.82 11.73
C ASN A 73 -13.03 5.80 11.93
N GLN A 74 -12.82 4.93 10.94
CA GLN A 74 -11.79 3.91 10.93
C GLN A 74 -10.57 4.40 10.14
N SER A 75 -9.37 4.23 10.69
CA SER A 75 -8.15 4.60 9.98
C SER A 75 -7.88 3.58 8.85
N PRO A 76 -7.73 4.02 7.59
CA PRO A 76 -7.50 3.10 6.48
C PRO A 76 -6.12 2.42 6.55
N GLY A 77 -5.17 2.95 7.33
CA GLY A 77 -3.88 2.30 7.58
C GLY A 77 -4.00 0.93 8.26
N ASN A 78 -5.05 0.71 9.05
CA ASN A 78 -5.29 -0.58 9.72
C ASN A 78 -5.82 -1.66 8.77
N PHE A 79 -6.21 -1.26 7.57
CA PHE A 79 -6.83 -2.12 6.56
C PHE A 79 -5.88 -2.49 5.42
N VAL A 80 -4.66 -1.95 5.44
CA VAL A 80 -3.56 -2.36 4.56
C VAL A 80 -3.11 -3.77 4.91
N ASP A 81 -2.77 -4.55 3.90
CA ASP A 81 -2.25 -5.90 4.06
C ASP A 81 -0.92 -5.93 4.83
N ASP A 82 -0.77 -6.93 5.71
CA ASP A 82 0.41 -7.14 6.53
C ASP A 82 1.67 -7.43 5.69
N TYR A 83 1.51 -7.80 4.42
CA TYR A 83 2.60 -7.90 3.45
C TYR A 83 3.41 -6.61 3.32
N TYR A 84 2.77 -5.45 3.54
CA TYR A 84 3.43 -4.14 3.51
C TYR A 84 3.94 -3.67 4.88
N SER A 85 3.91 -4.54 5.89
CA SER A 85 4.49 -4.25 7.18
C SER A 85 6.01 -4.35 7.13
N LYS A 86 6.68 -3.53 7.95
CA LYS A 86 8.14 -3.62 8.13
C LYS A 86 8.57 -5.02 8.61
N ASP A 87 7.78 -5.63 9.47
CA ASP A 87 8.08 -6.97 10.03
C ASP A 87 8.13 -8.04 8.94
N THR A 88 7.13 -8.07 8.06
CA THR A 88 7.11 -8.98 6.90
C THR A 88 8.27 -8.72 5.96
N TYR A 89 8.56 -7.44 5.67
CA TYR A 89 9.72 -7.08 4.85
C TYR A 89 11.03 -7.57 5.47
N ASP A 90 11.23 -7.33 6.76
CA ASP A 90 12.44 -7.75 7.45
C ASP A 90 12.54 -9.28 7.45
N LYS A 91 11.46 -10.03 7.68
CA LYS A 91 11.45 -11.50 7.55
C LYS A 91 11.85 -12.00 6.15
N CYS A 92 11.37 -11.36 5.09
CA CYS A 92 11.68 -11.77 3.71
C CYS A 92 13.10 -11.40 3.27
N TYR A 93 13.63 -10.26 3.73
CA TYR A 93 14.88 -9.68 3.20
C TYR A 93 16.02 -9.55 4.23
N CYS A 94 15.86 -10.08 5.45
CA CYS A 94 16.90 -10.01 6.49
C CYS A 94 18.13 -10.88 6.22
N TYR A 95 18.05 -11.88 5.35
CA TYR A 95 19.09 -12.92 5.22
C TYR A 95 20.49 -12.39 4.85
N ASN A 96 20.64 -11.20 4.25
CA ASN A 96 21.95 -10.67 3.85
C ASN A 96 22.10 -9.15 3.94
N ARG A 97 21.42 -8.48 4.90
CA ARG A 97 21.64 -7.05 5.16
C ARG A 97 23.00 -6.80 5.83
N LYS A 98 24.10 -7.00 5.10
CA LYS A 98 25.38 -6.42 5.49
C LYS A 98 25.27 -4.91 5.32
N PRO A 99 25.56 -4.09 6.36
CA PRO A 99 25.53 -2.65 6.22
C PRO A 99 26.54 -2.26 5.15
N LYS A 100 26.08 -1.70 4.02
CA LYS A 100 26.97 -1.00 3.10
C LYS A 100 27.43 0.24 3.86
N LYS A 101 28.69 0.26 4.28
CA LYS A 101 29.33 1.46 4.84
C LYS A 101 29.34 2.52 3.73
N ILE A 102 28.46 3.51 3.83
CA ILE A 102 28.48 4.67 2.96
C ILE A 102 29.54 5.60 3.54
N THR A 103 30.79 5.42 3.13
CA THR A 103 31.89 6.30 3.51
C THR A 103 31.91 7.47 2.53
N THR A 104 31.23 8.56 2.86
CA THR A 104 31.36 9.82 2.10
C THR A 104 32.65 10.51 2.55
N SER A 105 33.77 10.14 1.96
CA SER A 105 34.96 10.98 1.94
C SER A 105 34.84 11.95 0.77
N GLN A 106 35.08 13.23 1.06
CA GLN A 106 34.98 14.35 0.13
C GLN A 106 35.70 14.03 -1.20
N GLY A 107 34.96 14.18 -2.31
CA GLY A 107 35.48 14.43 -3.66
C GLY A 107 36.51 13.46 -4.21
N GLN A 108 36.06 12.35 -4.81
CA GLN A 108 36.53 11.83 -6.11
C GLN A 108 35.86 10.47 -6.38
N THR A 109 35.06 10.40 -7.44
CA THR A 109 34.46 9.16 -7.93
C THR A 109 35.50 8.39 -8.71
N GLN A 110 35.89 7.21 -8.22
CA GLN A 110 36.46 6.18 -9.07
C GLN A 110 35.73 4.87 -8.82
N THR A 111 34.88 4.51 -9.79
CA THR A 111 34.14 3.25 -9.80
C THR A 111 35.03 2.19 -10.43
N THR A 112 35.71 1.38 -9.61
CA THR A 112 36.28 0.12 -10.07
C THR A 112 35.24 -0.97 -9.85
N ILE A 113 34.68 -1.46 -10.96
CA ILE A 113 33.83 -2.65 -10.98
C ILE A 113 34.76 -3.85 -10.79
N GLN A 114 34.63 -4.56 -9.67
CA GLN A 114 35.11 -5.94 -9.59
C GLN A 114 33.92 -6.87 -9.80
N GLU A 115 33.89 -7.40 -11.01
CA GLU A 115 33.04 -8.49 -11.47
C GLU A 115 33.45 -9.77 -10.78
N GLN A 116 32.52 -10.43 -10.09
CA GLN A 116 32.68 -11.82 -9.69
C GLN A 116 31.35 -12.56 -9.88
N THR A 117 31.31 -13.26 -10.99
CA THR A 117 30.42 -14.33 -11.41
C THR A 117 30.21 -15.35 -10.29
N GLN A 118 28.95 -15.73 -10.04
CA GLN A 118 28.65 -16.93 -9.26
C GLN A 118 28.62 -18.14 -10.21
N PRO A 119 29.30 -19.26 -9.87
CA PRO A 119 29.07 -20.53 -10.53
C PRO A 119 27.70 -21.08 -10.13
N ASN A 120 26.99 -21.50 -11.15
CA ASN A 120 25.83 -22.36 -11.20
C ASN A 120 26.10 -23.73 -10.59
N GLU A 121 25.32 -24.16 -9.59
CA GLU A 121 25.11 -25.57 -9.23
C GLU A 121 23.75 -25.67 -8.52
N ALA A 122 22.88 -26.66 -8.70
CA ALA A 122 22.68 -27.73 -9.68
C ALA A 122 21.22 -28.22 -9.49
#